data_AF-A0A450WH26-F1
#
_entry.id   AF-A0A450WH26-F1
#
_cell.length_a   1.000
_cell.length_b   1.000
_cell.length_c   1.000
_cell.angle_alpha   90.00
_cell.angle_beta   90.00
_cell.angle_gamma   90.00
#
_symmetry.space_group_name_H-M   'P 1'
#
loop_
_entity.id
_entity.type
_entity.pdbx_description
1 polymer ?
#
loop_
_entity_poly.entity_id
_entity_poly.type
_entity_poly.pdbx_seq_one_letter_code
_entity_poly.pdbx_strand_id
1 'polypeptide(L)'
;MTSIPIDTHGFVETLRKAGVPEQQAIAHKDAICNASFATGPDLREVEQRIHTEMARGRAEIIRWVVGAALAQTVLLIALFEMLSKSV
;
A
#
# COMPACT_ATOMS: atom_id res chain seq x y z
N MET A 1 12.31 -14.06 -4.44
CA MET A 1 11.46 -14.74 -3.45
C MET A 1 12.34 -15.64 -2.60
N THR A 2 12.57 -15.34 -1.32
CA THR A 2 13.20 -16.30 -0.40
C THR A 2 12.13 -17.32 0.00
N SER A 3 12.17 -18.49 -0.62
CA SER A 3 11.27 -19.60 -0.27
C SER A 3 11.68 -20.16 1.09
N ILE A 4 10.76 -20.20 2.05
CA ILE A 4 10.94 -20.95 3.29
C ILE A 4 10.34 -22.35 3.03
N PRO A 5 11.16 -23.40 2.89
CA PRO A 5 10.64 -24.74 2.62
C PRO A 5 9.85 -25.24 3.83
N ILE A 6 8.61 -25.68 3.59
CA ILE A 6 7.79 -26.36 4.61
C ILE A 6 8.23 -27.82 4.66
N ASP A 7 8.60 -28.30 5.85
CA ASP A 7 8.76 -29.74 6.10
C ASP A 7 7.38 -30.41 6.16
N THR A 8 6.92 -30.84 4.98
CA THR A 8 5.60 -31.48 4.82
C THR A 8 5.44 -32.75 5.66
N HIS A 9 6.51 -33.51 5.86
CA HIS A 9 6.48 -34.74 6.64
C HIS A 9 6.40 -34.42 8.13
N GLY A 10 7.25 -33.52 8.63
CA GLY A 10 7.20 -33.05 10.02
C GLY A 10 5.86 -32.41 10.38
N PHE A 11 5.26 -31.67 9.44
CA PHE A 11 3.94 -31.06 9.59
C PHE A 11 2.83 -32.11 9.79
N VAL A 12 2.74 -33.11 8.89
CA VAL A 12 1.73 -34.18 8.98
C VAL A 12 1.94 -35.02 10.24
N GLU A 13 3.18 -35.37 10.58
CA GLU A 13 3.50 -36.12 11.79
C GLU A 13 3.10 -35.38 13.07
N THR A 14 3.26 -34.06 13.10
CA THR A 14 2.87 -33.24 14.26
C THR A 14 1.36 -33.27 14.45
N LEU A 15 0.59 -33.14 13.38
CA LEU A 15 -0.88 -33.23 13.43
C LEU A 15 -1.34 -34.63 13.85
N ARG A 16 -0.71 -35.67 13.32
CA ARG A 16 -1.00 -37.06 13.68
C ARG A 16 -0.74 -37.33 15.16
N LYS A 17 0.39 -36.84 15.70
CA LYS A 17 0.71 -36.92 17.15
C LYS A 17 -0.28 -36.16 18.02
N ALA A 18 -0.91 -35.11 17.49
CA ALA A 18 -1.97 -34.37 18.16
C ALA A 18 -3.36 -35.05 18.05
N GLY A 19 -3.45 -36.22 17.41
CA GLY A 19 -4.70 -36.98 17.27
C GLY A 19 -5.52 -36.63 16.03
N VAL A 20 -4.99 -35.84 15.10
CA VAL A 20 -5.64 -35.56 13.82
C VAL A 20 -5.54 -36.79 12.91
N PRO A 21 -6.65 -37.25 12.30
CA PRO A 21 -6.62 -38.35 11.35
C PRO A 21 -5.73 -38.06 10.14
N GLU A 22 -5.04 -39.08 9.63
CA GLU A 22 -4.05 -38.95 8.53
C GLU A 22 -4.60 -38.20 7.31
N GLN A 23 -5.80 -38.55 6.83
CA GLN A 23 -6.43 -37.87 5.71
C GLN A 23 -6.66 -36.37 5.97
N GLN A 24 -7.00 -36.00 7.20
CA GLN A 24 -7.18 -34.60 7.56
C GLN A 24 -5.81 -33.90 7.63
N ALA A 25 -4.80 -34.52 8.22
CA ALA A 25 -3.46 -33.94 8.30
C ALA A 25 -2.87 -33.66 6.90
N ILE A 26 -3.06 -34.57 5.95
CA ILE A 26 -2.68 -34.39 4.55
C ILE A 26 -3.46 -33.23 3.92
N ALA A 27 -4.78 -33.16 4.14
CA ALA A 27 -5.61 -32.08 3.61
C ALA A 27 -5.19 -30.69 4.13
N HIS A 28 -4.79 -30.58 5.41
CA HIS A 28 -4.28 -29.34 5.98
C HIS A 28 -2.94 -28.93 5.36
N LYS A 29 -2.05 -29.90 5.16
CA LYS A 29 -0.76 -29.70 4.48
C LYS A 29 -0.98 -29.20 3.05
N ASP A 30 -1.85 -29.85 2.28
CA ASP A 30 -2.14 -29.47 0.90
C ASP A 30 -2.79 -28.08 0.81
N ALA A 31 -3.70 -27.74 1.72
CA ALA A 31 -4.30 -26.42 1.76
C ALA A 31 -3.26 -25.30 2.02
N ILE A 32 -2.32 -25.53 2.93
CA ILE A 32 -1.26 -24.55 3.25
C ILE A 32 -0.22 -24.46 2.12
N CYS A 33 0.19 -25.60 1.54
CA CYS A 33 1.15 -25.61 0.43
C CYS A 33 0.60 -24.91 -0.83
N ASN A 34 -0.70 -24.98 -1.06
CA ASN A 34 -1.36 -24.33 -2.21
C ASN A 34 -1.86 -22.91 -1.90
N ALA A 35 -1.79 -22.46 -0.64
CA ALA A 35 -2.19 -21.12 -0.28
C ALA A 35 -1.13 -20.10 -0.71
N SER A 36 -1.57 -18.99 -1.32
CA SER A 36 -0.71 -17.84 -1.59
C SER A 36 -0.77 -16.87 -0.43
N PHE A 37 0.35 -16.75 0.29
CA PHE A 37 0.53 -15.78 1.36
C PHE A 37 1.33 -14.58 0.86
N ALA A 38 0.95 -13.38 1.29
CA ALA A 38 1.80 -12.21 1.11
C ALA A 38 3.11 -12.41 1.88
N THR A 39 4.24 -12.26 1.19
CA THR A 39 5.56 -12.40 1.79
C THR A 39 6.05 -11.05 2.32
N GLY A 40 7.06 -11.07 3.21
CA GLY A 40 7.68 -9.85 3.73
C GLY A 40 8.14 -8.86 2.64
N PRO A 41 8.79 -9.33 1.55
CA PRO A 41 9.10 -8.51 0.38
C PRO A 41 7.87 -7.85 -0.27
N ASP A 42 6.78 -8.60 -0.46
CA ASP A 42 5.55 -8.08 -1.09
C ASP A 42 4.95 -6.95 -0.25
N LEU A 43 4.98 -7.10 1.08
CA LEU A 43 4.50 -6.05 1.99
C LEU A 43 5.38 -4.80 1.91
N ARG A 44 6.71 -4.94 1.85
CA ARG A 44 7.64 -3.82 1.69
C ARG A 44 7.43 -3.08 0.38
N GLU A 45 7.16 -3.81 -0.70
CA GLU A 45 6.86 -3.20 -2.01
C GLU A 45 5.56 -2.38 -1.94
N VAL A 46 4.51 -2.93 -1.31
CA VAL A 46 3.24 -2.22 -1.10
C VAL A 46 3.44 -0.97 -0.23
N GLU A 47 4.21 -1.08 0.86
CA GLU A 47 4.56 0.05 1.73
C GLU A 47 5.28 1.15 0.97
N GLN A 48 6.32 0.80 0.19
CA GLN A 48 7.06 1.75 -0.64
C GLN A 48 6.16 2.42 -1.68
N ARG A 49 5.25 1.66 -2.31
CA ARG A 49 4.29 2.20 -3.26
C ARG A 49 3.34 3.21 -2.60
N ILE A 50 2.79 2.88 -1.43
CA ILE A 50 1.93 3.78 -0.66
C ILE A 50 2.67 5.08 -0.32
N HIS A 51 3.91 4.99 0.19
CA HIS A 51 4.71 6.18 0.50
C HIS A 51 4.98 7.04 -0.73
N THR A 52 5.27 6.41 -1.87
CA THR A 52 5.54 7.12 -3.14
C THR A 52 4.30 7.83 -3.66
N GLU A 53 3.14 7.16 -3.66
CA GLU A 53 1.87 7.75 -4.08
C GLU A 53 1.44 8.87 -3.14
N MET A 54 1.65 8.71 -1.83
CA MET A 54 1.37 9.77 -0.86
C MET A 54 2.25 11.01 -1.09
N ALA A 55 3.55 10.81 -1.34
CA ALA A 55 4.46 11.91 -1.65
C ALA A 55 4.05 12.64 -2.95
N ARG A 56 3.64 11.87 -3.97
CA ARG A 56 3.13 12.42 -5.24
C ARG A 56 1.87 13.25 -5.04
N GLY A 57 0.90 12.73 -4.29
CA GLY A 57 -0.35 13.43 -3.99
C GLY A 57 -0.09 14.74 -3.21
N ARG A 58 0.82 14.72 -2.22
CA ARG A 58 1.23 15.94 -1.50
C ARG A 58 1.84 16.98 -2.43
N ALA A 59 2.74 16.56 -3.33
CA ALA A 59 3.38 17.47 -4.29
C ALA A 59 2.37 18.07 -5.26
N GLU A 60 1.40 17.29 -5.73
CA GLU A 60 0.33 17.77 -6.62
C GLU A 60 -0.57 18.78 -5.93
N ILE A 61 -0.98 18.51 -4.67
CA ILE A 61 -1.75 19.47 -3.87
C ILE A 61 -0.97 20.78 -3.71
N ILE A 62 0.31 20.71 -3.32
CA ILE A 62 1.16 21.90 -3.17
C ILE A 62 1.23 22.69 -4.48
N ARG A 63 1.44 22.01 -5.62
CA ARG A 63 1.48 22.65 -6.93
C ARG A 63 0.19 23.43 -7.23
N TRP A 64 -0.97 22.82 -7.01
CA TRP A 64 -2.26 23.46 -7.28
C TRP A 64 -2.57 24.59 -6.29
N VAL A 65 -2.24 24.42 -5.00
CA VAL A 65 -2.42 25.47 -3.98
C VAL A 65 -1.56 26.69 -4.29
N VAL A 66 -0.28 26.49 -4.65
CA VAL A 66 0.60 27.59 -5.05
C VAL A 66 0.09 28.27 -6.33
N GLY A 67 -0.33 27.50 -7.32
CA GLY A 67 -0.92 28.04 -8.55
C GLY A 67 -2.17 28.88 -8.29
N ALA A 68 -3.08 28.39 -7.45
CA ALA A 68 -4.29 29.12 -7.07
C ALA A 68 -3.97 30.40 -6.29
N ALA A 69 -3.03 30.35 -5.34
CA ALA A 69 -2.62 31.51 -4.56
C ALA A 69 -2.03 32.62 -5.45
N LEU A 70 -1.18 32.25 -6.41
CA LEU A 70 -0.62 33.21 -7.39
C LEU A 70 -1.70 33.80 -8.31
N ALA A 71 -2.67 32.99 -8.76
CA ALA A 71 -3.79 33.49 -9.54
C ALA A 71 -4.65 34.49 -8.72
N GLN A 72 -4.90 34.18 -7.44
CA GLN A 72 -5.61 35.06 -6.52
C GLN A 72 -4.87 36.38 -6.29
N THR A 73 -3.54 36.38 -6.15
CA THR A 73 -2.80 37.63 -5.96
C THR A 73 -2.85 38.53 -7.20
N VAL A 74 -2.73 37.95 -8.41
CA VAL A 74 -2.89 38.70 -9.67
C VAL A 74 -4.30 39.29 -9.78
N LEU A 75 -5.33 38.51 -9.43
CA LEU A 75 -6.72 38.98 -9.45
C LEU A 75 -6.94 40.15 -8.48
N LEU A 76 -6.38 40.09 -7.27
CA LEU A 76 -6.47 41.16 -6.28
C LEU A 76 -5.78 42.44 -6.76
N ILE A 77 -4.61 42.34 -7.39
CA ILE A 77 -3.90 43.50 -7.96
C ILE A 77 -4.73 44.15 -9.08
N ALA A 78 -5.26 43.34 -10.00
CA ALA A 78 -6.10 43.83 -11.09
C ALA A 78 -7.37 44.53 -10.57
N LEU A 79 -8.01 43.95 -9.54
CA LEU A 79 -9.18 44.54 -8.90
C LEU A 79 -8.83 45.88 -8.23
N PHE A 80 -7.70 45.96 -7.55
CA PHE A 80 -7.25 47.19 -6.89
C PHE A 80 -6.97 48.32 -7.90
N GLU A 81 -6.32 48.01 -9.03
CA GLU A 81 -6.09 48.98 -10.10
C GLU A 81 -7.40 49.47 -10.73
N MET A 82 -8.35 48.56 -10.97
CA MET A 82 -9.66 48.90 -11.53
C MET A 82 -10.45 49.84 -10.59
N LEU A 83 -10.45 49.56 -9.29
CA LEU A 83 -11.12 50.39 -8.30
C LEU A 83 -10.45 51.76 -8.15
N SER A 84 -9.11 51.82 -8.18
CA SER A 84 -8.35 53.07 -8.12
C SER A 84 -8.61 53.98 -9.33
N LYS A 85 -8.79 53.41 -10.54
CA LYS A 85 -9.15 54.19 -11.74
C LYS A 85 -10.59 54.71 -11.74
N SER A 86 -11.47 54.17 -10.89
CA SER A 86 -12.89 54.53 -10.84
C SER A 86 -13.24 55.59 -9.79
N VAL A 87 -12.30 55.94 -8.91
CA VAL A 87 -12.42 56.99 -7.88
C VAL A 87 -11.64 58.22 -8.34
#